data_AF-A0AAQ3JND9-F1
#
_entry.id   AF-A0AAQ3JND9-F1
#
_cell.length_a   1.000
_cell.length_b   1.000
_cell.length_c   1.000
_cell.angle_alpha   90.00
_cell.angle_beta   90.00
_cell.angle_gamma   90.00
#
_symmetry.space_group_name_H-M   'P 1'
#
loop_
_entity.id
_entity.type
_entity.pdbx_description
1 polymer ?
#
loop_
_entity_poly.entity_id
_entity_poly.type
_entity_poly.pdbx_seq_one_letter_code
_entity_poly.pdbx_strand_id
1 'polypeptide(L)' 'MNLIDILKQGYVPFNFFTDVDFEVKQGDRVAKLILEKIMTSEVCQVDDLESTIRGIGKFGSTGV' A
#
# COMPACT_ATOMS: atom_id res chain seq x y z
N MET A 1 10.10 9.16 4.92
CA MET A 1 10.34 7.99 4.05
C MET A 1 9.46 8.18 2.83
N ASN A 2 10.06 8.49 1.68
CA ASN A 2 9.28 8.71 0.46
C ASN A 2 8.93 7.35 -0.16
N LEU A 3 7.80 7.20 -0.85
CA LEU A 3 7.43 5.93 -1.51
C LEU A 3 8.51 5.41 -2.47
N ILE A 4 9.33 6.31 -3.04
CA ILE A 4 10.49 5.97 -3.86
C ILE A 4 11.55 5.17 -3.09
N ASP A 5 11.66 5.33 -1.76
CA ASP A 5 12.62 4.59 -0.94
C ASP A 5 12.22 3.11 -0.79
N ILE A 6 10.93 2.77 -0.91
CA ILE A 6 10.44 1.39 -0.86
C ILE A 6 10.87 0.61 -2.11
N LEU A 7 10.88 1.27 -3.28
CA LEU A 7 11.26 0.63 -4.55
C LEU A 7 12.76 0.34 -4.68
N LYS A 8 13.61 0.96 -3.85
CA LYS A 8 15.07 0.73 -3.87
C LYS A 8 15.46 -0.68 -3.38
N GLN A 9 14.57 -1.37 -2.68
CA GLN A 9 14.87 -2.69 -2.07
C GLN A 9 14.64 -3.87 -3.02
N GLY A 10 14.24 -3.62 -4.27
CA GLY A 10 13.96 -4.67 -5.25
C GLY A 10 12.56 -5.28 -5.09
N TYR A 11 12.12 -6.00 -6.13
CA TYR A 11 10.82 -6.67 -6.18
C TYR A 11 11.01 -8.18 -6.02
N VAL A 12 10.27 -8.79 -5.10
CA VAL A 12 10.20 -10.25 -4.94
C VAL A 12 8.76 -10.68 -5.18
N PRO A 13 8.45 -11.39 -6.27
CA PRO A 13 7.12 -11.91 -6.51
C PRO A 13 6.76 -12.95 -5.44
N PHE A 14 5.52 -12.93 -4.95
CA PHE A 14 4.99 -13.93 -4.04
C PHE A 14 3.87 -14.72 -4.73
N ASN A 15 4.00 -16.05 -4.77
CA ASN A 15 2.97 -16.93 -5.32
C ASN A 15 2.06 -17.44 -4.19
N PHE A 16 0.77 -17.11 -4.23
CA PHE A 16 -0.19 -17.43 -3.16
C PHE A 16 -0.84 -18.82 -3.29
N PHE A 17 -0.83 -19.41 -4.48
CA PHE A 17 -1.58 -20.64 -4.76
C PHE A 17 -0.77 -21.52 -5.70
N THR A 18 0.03 -22.42 -5.11
CA THR A 18 0.37 -23.78 -5.59
C THR A 18 1.63 -24.28 -4.89
N ASP A 19 1.69 -25.56 -4.52
CA ASP A 19 2.96 -26.27 -4.26
C ASP A 19 3.76 -26.52 -5.56
N VAL A 20 3.51 -25.69 -6.58
CA VAL A 20 4.03 -25.81 -7.94
C VAL A 20 4.74 -24.51 -8.27
N ASP A 21 5.96 -24.63 -8.78
CA ASP A 21 6.80 -23.49 -9.13
C ASP A 21 6.21 -22.72 -10.32
N PHE A 22 6.24 -21.39 -10.21
CA PHE A 22 5.92 -20.49 -11.33
C PHE A 22 7.23 -20.02 -11.97
N GLU A 23 7.54 -20.52 -13.16
CA GLU A 23 8.75 -20.17 -13.90
C GLU A 23 8.60 -18.78 -14.56
N VAL A 24 9.56 -17.89 -14.29
CA VAL A 24 9.66 -16.56 -14.91
C VAL A 24 10.88 -16.54 -15.84
N LYS A 25 10.70 -16.15 -17.10
CA LYS A 25 11.78 -16.05 -18.08
C LYS A 25 12.24 -14.61 -18.25
N GLN A 26 13.47 -14.45 -18.73
CA GLN A 26 14.00 -13.14 -19.05
C GLN A 26 13.12 -12.47 -20.12
N GLY A 27 12.58 -11.30 -19.81
CA GLY A 27 11.66 -10.54 -20.69
C GLY A 27 10.19 -10.64 -20.29
N ASP A 28 9.83 -11.50 -19.35
CA ASP A 28 8.45 -11.59 -18.87
C ASP A 28 8.05 -10.37 -18.04
N ARG A 29 6.83 -9.89 -18.28
CA ARG A 29 6.24 -8.78 -17.53
C ARG A 29 5.59 -9.31 -16.25
N VAL A 30 6.31 -9.23 -15.13
CA VAL A 30 5.87 -9.78 -13.84
C VAL A 30 5.27 -8.76 -12.86
N ALA A 31 5.33 -7.47 -13.20
CA ALA A 31 4.77 -6.39 -12.40
C ALA A 31 4.52 -5.14 -13.26
N LYS A 32 3.83 -4.15 -12.70
CA LYS A 32 3.66 -2.82 -13.29
C LYS A 32 4.02 -1.76 -12.26
N LEU A 33 4.66 -0.68 -12.69
CA LEU A 33 4.93 0.49 -11.87
C LEU A 33 3.77 1.49 -12.01
N ILE A 34 3.22 1.93 -10.88
CA ILE A 34 2.25 3.04 -10.82
C ILE A 34 2.91 4.15 -10.00
N LEU A 35 2.90 5.37 -10.54
CA LEU A 35 3.41 6.55 -9.87
C LEU A 35 2.24 7.33 -9.27
N GLU A 36 2.16 7.35 -7.94
CA GLU A 36 1.13 8.09 -7.21
C GLU A 36 1.71 9.35 -6.57
N LYS A 37 0.92 10.43 -6.58
CA LYS A 37 1.29 11.66 -5.86
C LYS A 37 1.01 11.44 -4.37
N ILE A 38 2.04 11.56 -3.56
CA ILE A 38 1.90 11.57 -2.10
C ILE A 38 2.31 12.91 -1.51
N MET A 39 1.73 13.21 -0.35
CA MET A 39 2.19 14.28 0.52
C MET A 39 2.67 13.69 1.83
N THR A 40 3.87 14.08 2.25
CA THR A 40 4.41 13.76 3.57
C THR A 40 4.23 14.98 4.45
N SER A 41 3.13 15.00 5.20
CA SER A 41 2.87 16.05 6.18
C SER A 41 3.71 15.83 7.44
N GLU A 42 4.03 16.92 8.14
CA GLU A 42 4.64 16.84 9.47
C GLU A 42 3.63 16.30 10.49
N VAL A 43 4.09 15.47 11.41
CA VAL A 43 3.27 14.92 12.49
C VAL A 43 3.26 15.95 13.62
N CYS A 44 2.06 16.42 13.98
CA CYS A 44 1.85 17.31 15.12
C CYS A 44 1.07 16.57 16.20
N GLN A 45 1.59 16.56 17.43
CA GLN A 45 0.90 16.02 18.58
C GLN A 45 -0.12 17.05 19.11
N VAL A 46 -1.34 16.60 19.32
CA VAL A 46 -2.44 17.39 19.90
C VAL A 46 -3.14 16.56 20.96
N ASP A 47 -3.76 17.23 21.94
CA ASP A 47 -4.49 16.55 23.01
C ASP A 47 -5.79 15.91 22.48
N ASP A 48 -6.49 16.61 21.56
CA ASP A 48 -7.74 16.16 20.96
C ASP A 48 -7.85 16.58 19.48
N LEU A 49 -8.58 15.79 18.68
CA LEU A 49 -8.91 16.08 17.29
C LEU A 49 -10.38 16.54 17.18
N GLU A 50 -10.66 17.40 16.19
CA GLU A 50 -12.03 17.82 15.89
C GLU A 50 -12.93 16.64 15.51
N SER A 51 -14.18 16.65 15.99
CA SER A 51 -15.15 15.62 15.65
C SER A 51 -15.60 15.74 14.18
N THR A 52 -15.84 14.60 13.54
CA THR A 52 -16.35 14.54 12.17
C THR A 52 -17.60 13.68 12.13
N ILE A 53 -18.45 13.89 11.11
CA ILE A 53 -19.67 13.08 10.89
C ILE A 53 -19.36 11.58 10.79
N ARG A 54 -18.17 11.21 10.26
CA ARG A 54 -17.70 9.82 10.19
C ARG A 54 -17.21 9.28 11.53
N GLY A 55 -16.65 10.15 12.38
CA GLY A 55 -16.12 9.79 13.69
C GLY A 55 -15.18 8.57 13.64
N ILE A 56 -15.43 7.61 14.53
CA ILE A 56 -14.68 6.34 14.63
C ILE A 56 -15.17 5.24 13.66
N GLY A 57 -16.12 5.55 12.75
CA GLY A 57 -16.70 4.59 11.82
C GLY A 57 -15.66 3.94 10.90
N LYS A 58 -15.49 2.62 11.03
CA LYS A 58 -14.55 1.78 10.26
C LYS A 58 -15.21 0.43 9.94
N PHE A 59 -14.60 -0.37 9.04
CA PHE A 59 -15.00 -1.73 8.69
C PHE A 59 -16.47 -1.91 8.28
N GLY A 60 -16.90 -1.32 7.15
CA GLY A 60 -18.27 -1.50 6.67
C GLY A 60 -19.32 -0.81 7.55
N SER A 61 -18.95 0.27 8.24
CA SER A 61 -19.81 1.03 9.15
C SER A 61 -21.08 1.62 8.51
N THR A 62 -21.20 1.56 7.18
CA THR A 62 -22.37 2.00 6.41
C THR A 62 -23.28 0.84 5.98
N GLY A 63 -22.99 -0.40 6.41
CA GLY A 63 -23.74 -1.59 6.00
C GLY A 63 -23.44 -2.03 4.55
N VAL A 64 -24.20 -3.03 4.10
CA VAL A 64 -24.29 -3.49 2.70
C VAL A 64 -25.42 -2.76 1.99
#